data_AF-A0A517L942-F1
#
_entry.id   AF-A0A517L942-F1
#
_cell.length_a   1.000
_cell.length_b   1.000
_cell.length_c   1.000
_cell.angle_alpha   90.00
_cell.angle_beta   90.00
_cell.angle_gamma   90.00
#
_symmetry.space_group_name_H-M   'P 1'
#
loop_
_entity.id
_entity.type
_entity.pdbx_description
1 polymer ?
#
loop_
_entity_poly.entity_id
_entity_poly.type
_entity_poly.pdbx_seq_one_letter_code
_entity_poly.pdbx_strand_id
1 'polypeptide(L)'
;MVESPWLNNTSPLPSESVSAAVRSLIKNIFETWKGKNALDRNLWVVPVILQGSLTLYVALLALVRATPGYRMLCLGALFVYSWYNNEALAGVAIFAGAILAELSMVPTIGRFASSSNITNRILPFVLVTLGLYLSSFPSHKPTWAGWSNTLEYIGRAIFPKGSEIWSAWASAGSILLLTGIVLSEPLQKFLSHPAFLYLGAHSFPIYLIHGPLLRSTLNWMLYMFIPPEWSHEKQGDNMSILKARYPIPPAIRFVIAFPIFFALLLWLAQLWTAKIEPQCGRLTKWLEDTVCGSSPEIPTYQMTLKEFAERSSSSGSSQSSSPTLNEDVLPR
;
A
#
# COMPACT_ATOMS: atom_id res chain seq x y z
N MET A 1 23.04 -18.34 7.53
CA MET A 1 21.57 -18.36 7.39
C MET A 1 20.98 -18.70 8.74
N VAL A 2 19.92 -18.01 9.14
CA VAL A 2 19.21 -18.26 10.41
C VAL A 2 18.01 -19.16 10.09
N GLU A 3 17.62 -20.01 11.04
CA GLU A 3 16.40 -20.81 10.90
C GLU A 3 15.20 -19.91 10.63
N SER A 4 14.28 -20.38 9.79
CA SER A 4 13.09 -19.64 9.37
C SER A 4 11.92 -19.97 10.31
N PRO A 5 11.68 -19.25 11.41
CA PRO A 5 10.70 -19.66 12.42
C PRO A 5 9.27 -19.52 11.90
N TRP A 6 9.08 -18.68 10.87
CA TRP A 6 7.80 -18.47 10.20
C TRP A 6 7.29 -19.74 9.51
N LEU A 7 8.17 -20.59 8.97
CA LEU A 7 7.82 -21.87 8.35
C LEU A 7 7.15 -22.82 9.35
N ASN A 8 7.60 -22.81 10.59
CA ASN A 8 7.13 -23.74 11.62
C ASN A 8 6.03 -23.14 12.50
N ASN A 9 6.08 -21.85 12.80
CA ASN A 9 5.18 -21.21 13.76
C ASN A 9 3.90 -20.67 13.12
N THR A 10 3.86 -20.54 11.78
CA THR A 10 2.71 -19.94 11.08
C THR A 10 2.02 -20.86 10.09
N SER A 11 2.57 -22.06 9.82
CA SER A 11 1.98 -23.00 8.87
C SER A 11 0.93 -23.89 9.54
N PRO A 12 -0.27 -24.05 8.95
CA PRO A 12 -1.27 -24.96 9.48
C PRO A 12 -0.87 -26.43 9.25
N LEU A 13 -1.45 -27.32 10.04
CA LEU A 13 -1.25 -28.76 9.90
C LEU A 13 -1.76 -29.27 8.54
N PRO A 14 -1.17 -30.35 7.99
CA PRO A 14 -1.64 -30.96 6.75
C PRO A 14 -3.12 -31.35 6.84
N SER A 15 -3.88 -31.08 5.78
CA SER A 15 -5.28 -31.53 5.69
C SER A 15 -5.35 -33.03 5.39
N GLU A 16 -6.34 -33.72 5.97
CA GLU A 16 -6.51 -35.17 5.83
C GLU A 16 -6.89 -35.62 4.41
N SER A 17 -7.47 -34.74 3.59
CA SER A 17 -7.82 -35.02 2.20
C SER A 17 -7.76 -33.77 1.32
N VAL A 18 -7.67 -33.96 0.00
CA VAL A 18 -7.72 -32.87 -0.98
C VAL A 18 -9.02 -32.07 -0.87
N SER A 19 -10.15 -32.76 -0.65
CA SER A 19 -11.45 -32.09 -0.45
C SER A 19 -11.48 -31.23 0.82
N ALA A 20 -10.82 -31.67 1.89
CA ALA A 20 -10.68 -30.90 3.12
C ALA A 20 -9.76 -29.69 2.89
N ALA A 21 -8.68 -29.86 2.13
CA ALA A 21 -7.77 -28.77 1.76
C ALA A 21 -8.49 -27.68 0.94
N VAL A 22 -9.29 -28.04 -0.07
CA VAL A 22 -10.07 -27.07 -0.86
C VAL A 22 -11.10 -26.35 0.00
N ARG A 23 -11.83 -27.06 0.87
CA ARG A 23 -12.77 -26.44 1.81
C ARG A 23 -12.07 -25.49 2.77
N SER A 24 -10.90 -25.87 3.28
CA SER A 24 -10.06 -25.03 4.13
C SER A 24 -9.60 -23.78 3.40
N LEU A 25 -9.17 -23.91 2.13
CA LEU A 25 -8.78 -22.78 1.29
C LEU A 25 -9.93 -21.77 1.14
N ILE A 26 -11.11 -22.24 0.72
CA ILE A 26 -12.30 -21.39 0.56
C ILE A 26 -12.65 -20.70 1.89
N LYS A 27 -12.64 -21.46 2.99
CA LYS A 27 -12.88 -20.90 4.33
C LYS A 27 -11.89 -19.79 4.66
N ASN A 28 -10.59 -20.01 4.44
CA ASN A 28 -9.54 -19.01 4.73
C ASN A 28 -9.65 -17.76 3.85
N ILE A 29 -10.13 -17.87 2.60
CA ILE A 29 -10.42 -16.71 1.74
C ILE A 29 -11.46 -15.81 2.42
N PHE A 30 -12.54 -16.37 2.96
CA PHE A 30 -13.55 -15.59 3.68
C PHE A 30 -13.07 -15.11 5.05
N GLU A 31 -12.31 -15.92 5.79
CA GLU A 31 -11.76 -15.52 7.09
C GLU A 31 -10.72 -14.39 6.98
N THR A 32 -10.06 -14.24 5.82
CA THR A 32 -9.14 -13.13 5.53
C THR A 32 -9.81 -11.77 5.78
N TRP A 33 -11.08 -11.63 5.39
CA TRP A 33 -11.86 -10.40 5.61
C TRP A 33 -12.19 -10.13 7.09
N LYS A 34 -12.00 -11.13 7.96
CA LYS A 34 -12.07 -10.99 9.42
C LYS A 34 -10.69 -10.80 10.06
N GLY A 35 -9.65 -10.59 9.25
CA GLY A 35 -8.26 -10.47 9.70
C GLY A 35 -7.64 -11.80 10.15
N LYS A 36 -8.27 -12.94 9.84
CA LYS A 36 -7.82 -14.28 10.25
C LYS A 36 -7.53 -15.11 9.02
N ASN A 37 -6.27 -15.37 8.72
CA ASN A 37 -5.92 -16.30 7.65
C ASN A 37 -4.77 -17.19 8.13
N ALA A 38 -5.06 -18.48 8.29
CA ALA A 38 -4.10 -19.45 8.75
C ALA A 38 -3.12 -19.87 7.65
N LEU A 39 -3.56 -19.83 6.39
CA LEU A 39 -2.72 -20.16 5.22
C LEU A 39 -1.77 -19.02 4.87
N ASP A 40 -2.24 -17.78 4.99
CA ASP A 40 -1.42 -16.60 4.86
C ASP A 40 -1.74 -15.49 5.85
N ARG A 41 -1.03 -15.52 6.98
CA ARG A 41 -1.15 -14.50 8.02
C ARG A 41 -0.82 -13.10 7.52
N ASN A 42 0.01 -12.94 6.48
CA ASN A 42 0.43 -11.62 6.03
C ASN A 42 -0.75 -10.77 5.56
N LEU A 43 -1.80 -11.40 5.02
CA LEU A 43 -3.01 -10.74 4.49
C LEU A 43 -3.88 -10.05 5.56
N TRP A 44 -3.50 -10.05 6.83
CA TRP A 44 -4.21 -9.36 7.91
C TRP A 44 -4.47 -7.87 7.63
N VAL A 45 -3.61 -7.23 6.83
CA VAL A 45 -3.71 -5.80 6.51
C VAL A 45 -4.77 -5.50 5.43
N VAL A 46 -5.16 -6.50 4.62
CA VAL A 46 -6.13 -6.32 3.51
C VAL A 46 -7.45 -5.69 3.99
N PRO A 47 -8.12 -6.21 5.05
CA PRO A 47 -9.32 -5.56 5.57
C PRO A 47 -9.05 -4.14 6.10
N VAL A 48 -7.87 -3.90 6.68
CA VAL A 48 -7.48 -2.57 7.19
C VAL A 48 -7.36 -1.57 6.04
N ILE A 49 -6.75 -1.95 4.93
CA ILE A 49 -6.61 -1.10 3.73
C ILE A 49 -7.98 -0.83 3.11
N LEU A 50 -8.86 -1.83 3.01
CA LEU A 50 -10.22 -1.65 2.46
C LEU A 50 -11.07 -0.71 3.33
N GLN A 51 -11.10 -0.93 4.64
CA GLN A 51 -11.81 -0.04 5.57
C GLN A 51 -11.24 1.38 5.49
N GLY A 52 -9.92 1.48 5.38
CA GLY A 52 -9.22 2.73 5.23
C GLY A 52 -9.59 3.51 3.96
N SER A 53 -9.57 2.85 2.81
CA SER A 53 -9.91 3.47 1.53
C SER A 53 -11.38 3.90 1.46
N LEU A 54 -12.30 3.11 2.02
CA LEU A 54 -13.71 3.48 2.13
C LEU A 54 -13.92 4.66 3.07
N THR A 55 -13.24 4.70 4.22
CA THR A 55 -13.29 5.84 5.15
C THR A 55 -12.81 7.12 4.46
N LEU A 56 -11.69 7.06 3.72
CA LEU A 56 -11.20 8.21 2.96
C LEU A 56 -12.17 8.61 1.85
N TYR A 57 -12.72 7.65 1.11
CA TYR A 57 -13.69 7.90 0.04
C TYR A 57 -14.92 8.65 0.58
N VAL A 58 -15.51 8.19 1.69
CA VAL A 58 -16.65 8.85 2.34
C VAL A 58 -16.27 10.24 2.84
N ALA A 59 -15.07 10.40 3.43
CA ALA A 59 -14.59 11.71 3.88
C ALA A 59 -14.43 12.69 2.70
N LEU A 60 -13.86 12.25 1.57
CA LEU A 60 -13.72 13.07 0.37
C LEU A 60 -15.07 13.41 -0.26
N LEU A 61 -16.03 12.47 -0.27
CA LEU A 61 -17.39 12.72 -0.74
C LEU A 61 -18.10 13.77 0.12
N ALA A 62 -17.97 13.68 1.45
CA ALA A 62 -18.52 14.68 2.38
C ALA A 62 -17.88 16.08 2.19
N LEU A 63 -16.62 16.13 1.76
CA LEU A 63 -15.85 17.35 1.55
C LEU A 63 -15.82 17.82 0.09
N VAL A 64 -16.61 17.23 -0.81
CA VAL A 64 -16.53 17.49 -2.25
C VAL A 64 -16.82 18.96 -2.61
N ARG A 65 -17.65 19.64 -1.81
CA ARG A 65 -17.99 21.07 -1.98
C ARG A 65 -17.19 22.01 -1.08
N ALA A 66 -16.31 21.49 -0.22
CA ALA A 66 -15.51 22.30 0.68
C ALA A 66 -14.42 23.04 -0.11
N THR A 67 -14.12 24.29 0.27
CA THR A 67 -12.95 24.98 -0.29
C THR A 67 -11.67 24.30 0.22
N PRO A 68 -10.52 24.44 -0.48
CA PRO A 68 -9.28 23.75 -0.09
C PRO A 68 -8.85 24.00 1.36
N GLY A 69 -9.06 25.22 1.88
CA GLY A 69 -8.75 25.55 3.26
C GLY A 69 -9.61 24.80 4.29
N TYR A 70 -10.93 24.75 4.08
CA TYR A 70 -11.82 23.98 4.95
C TYR A 70 -11.64 22.48 4.79
N ARG A 71 -11.37 22.00 3.58
CA ARG A 71 -11.03 20.60 3.32
C ARG A 71 -9.78 20.18 4.10
N MET A 72 -8.72 20.99 4.06
CA MET A 72 -7.50 20.78 4.85
C MET A 72 -7.78 20.76 6.35
N LEU A 73 -8.60 21.68 6.85
CA LEU A 73 -9.01 21.74 8.26
C LEU A 73 -9.76 20.46 8.68
N CYS A 74 -10.73 20.02 7.89
CA CYS A 74 -11.50 18.81 8.17
C CYS A 74 -10.62 17.54 8.13
N LEU A 75 -9.75 17.41 7.13
CA LEU A 75 -8.79 16.30 7.07
C LEU A 75 -7.82 16.33 8.25
N GLY A 76 -7.37 17.52 8.67
CA GLY A 76 -6.56 17.72 9.87
C GLY A 76 -7.29 17.30 11.16
N ALA A 77 -8.58 17.63 11.27
CA ALA A 77 -9.41 17.19 12.41
C ALA A 77 -9.55 15.66 12.43
N LEU A 78 -9.77 15.02 11.28
CA LEU A 78 -9.84 13.56 11.16
C LEU A 78 -8.48 12.89 11.46
N PHE A 79 -7.37 13.51 11.07
CA PHE A 79 -6.03 13.07 11.44
C PHE A 79 -5.83 13.10 12.96
N VAL A 80 -6.15 14.21 13.62
CA VAL A 80 -6.05 14.34 15.08
C VAL A 80 -6.98 13.35 15.81
N TYR A 81 -8.19 13.16 15.29
CA TYR A 81 -9.13 12.15 15.79
C TYR A 81 -8.54 10.74 15.69
N SER A 82 -7.97 10.38 14.54
CA SER A 82 -7.35 9.07 14.32
C SER A 82 -6.14 8.85 15.23
N TRP A 83 -5.34 9.89 15.43
CA TRP A 83 -4.23 9.88 16.36
C TRP A 83 -4.71 9.62 17.79
N TYR A 84 -5.73 10.34 18.24
CA TYR A 84 -6.28 10.19 19.58
C TYR A 84 -6.83 8.77 19.84
N ASN A 85 -7.44 8.15 18.83
CA ASN A 85 -7.99 6.80 18.90
C ASN A 85 -6.95 5.67 18.69
N ASN A 86 -5.65 5.98 18.64
CA ASN A 86 -4.56 5.02 18.39
C ASN A 86 -4.66 4.29 17.04
N GLU A 87 -5.26 4.91 16.01
CA GLU A 87 -5.39 4.32 14.67
C GLU A 87 -4.15 4.58 13.80
N ALA A 88 -2.97 4.27 14.32
CA ALA A 88 -1.70 4.58 13.68
C ALA A 88 -1.56 3.95 12.27
N LEU A 89 -1.82 2.66 12.13
CA LEU A 89 -1.68 1.92 10.86
C LEU A 89 -2.63 2.38 9.75
N ALA A 90 -3.81 2.85 10.12
CA ALA A 90 -4.89 3.15 9.19
C ALA A 90 -5.19 4.65 9.18
N GLY A 91 -6.02 5.14 10.08
CA GLY A 91 -6.55 6.51 10.05
C GLY A 91 -5.46 7.58 9.98
N VAL A 92 -4.42 7.49 10.81
CA VAL A 92 -3.31 8.45 10.83
C VAL A 92 -2.59 8.48 9.48
N ALA A 93 -2.20 7.32 8.94
CA ALA A 93 -1.51 7.22 7.66
C ALA A 93 -2.38 7.70 6.49
N ILE A 94 -3.67 7.36 6.51
CA ILE A 94 -4.62 7.70 5.44
C ILE A 94 -4.89 9.20 5.38
N PHE A 95 -5.25 9.82 6.50
CA PHE A 95 -5.54 11.24 6.51
C PHE A 95 -4.27 12.08 6.34
N ALA A 96 -3.12 11.61 6.82
CA ALA A 96 -1.84 12.25 6.49
C ALA A 96 -1.53 12.19 5.00
N GLY A 97 -1.77 11.04 4.35
CA GLY A 97 -1.63 10.90 2.90
C GLY A 97 -2.55 11.85 2.13
N ALA A 98 -3.81 11.99 2.56
CA ALA A 98 -4.76 12.93 1.98
C ALA A 98 -4.32 14.39 2.17
N ILE A 99 -3.84 14.75 3.36
CA ILE A 99 -3.28 16.08 3.64
C ILE A 99 -2.06 16.36 2.76
N LEU A 100 -1.15 15.40 2.60
CA LEU A 100 0.00 15.53 1.73
C LEU A 100 -0.38 15.68 0.26
N ALA A 101 -1.41 14.96 -0.20
CA ALA A 101 -1.94 15.11 -1.55
C ALA A 101 -2.47 16.54 -1.76
N GLU A 102 -3.25 17.07 -0.83
CA GLU A 102 -3.74 18.46 -0.86
C GLU A 102 -2.60 19.48 -0.85
N LEU A 103 -1.60 19.29 0.02
CA LEU A 103 -0.41 20.16 0.08
C LEU A 103 0.42 20.12 -1.20
N SER A 104 0.51 18.97 -1.86
CA SER A 104 1.26 18.80 -3.11
C SER A 104 0.69 19.65 -4.25
N MET A 105 -0.60 19.99 -4.20
CA MET A 105 -1.28 20.84 -5.18
C MET A 105 -1.03 22.35 -4.95
N VAL A 106 -0.45 22.74 -3.81
CA VAL A 106 -0.21 24.14 -3.48
C VAL A 106 1.02 24.66 -4.25
N PRO A 107 0.90 25.75 -5.05
CA PRO A 107 2.00 26.23 -5.88
C PRO A 107 3.28 26.58 -5.12
N THR A 108 3.16 27.06 -3.88
CA THR A 108 4.30 27.36 -3.00
C THR A 108 5.14 26.13 -2.70
N ILE A 109 4.50 24.97 -2.50
CA ILE A 109 5.18 23.70 -2.26
C ILE A 109 5.92 23.25 -3.52
N GLY A 110 5.30 23.38 -4.69
CA GLY A 110 5.96 23.12 -5.97
C GLY A 110 7.21 23.99 -6.18
N ARG A 111 7.12 25.29 -5.93
CA ARG A 111 8.27 26.22 -6.01
C ARG A 111 9.36 25.89 -5.00
N PHE A 112 8.99 25.43 -3.80
CA PHE A 112 9.95 24.97 -2.81
C PHE A 112 10.68 23.72 -3.29
N ALA A 113 9.93 22.75 -3.82
CA ALA A 113 10.48 21.48 -4.31
C ALA A 113 11.42 21.66 -5.51
N SER A 114 11.14 22.61 -6.40
CA SER A 114 11.96 22.93 -7.57
C SER A 114 13.15 23.87 -7.26
N SER A 115 13.25 24.37 -6.03
CA SER A 115 14.27 25.35 -5.66
C SER A 115 15.68 24.76 -5.67
N SER A 116 16.63 25.49 -6.25
CA SER A 116 18.06 25.13 -6.22
C SER A 116 18.78 25.54 -4.92
N ASN A 117 18.16 26.35 -4.07
CA ASN A 117 18.73 26.81 -2.81
C ASN A 117 19.10 25.64 -1.89
N ILE A 118 20.31 25.67 -1.33
CA ILE A 118 20.84 24.60 -0.47
C ILE A 118 19.97 24.36 0.77
N THR A 119 19.45 25.43 1.38
CA THR A 119 18.54 25.35 2.54
C THR A 119 17.28 24.54 2.23
N ASN A 120 16.74 24.72 1.02
CA ASN A 120 15.54 24.02 0.56
C ASN A 120 15.84 22.56 0.16
N ARG A 121 17.12 22.18 0.01
CA ARG A 121 17.55 20.78 -0.20
C ARG A 121 17.88 20.05 1.09
N ILE A 122 18.35 20.76 2.12
CA ILE A 122 18.68 20.17 3.42
C ILE A 122 17.41 19.65 4.11
N LEU A 123 16.33 20.44 4.12
CA LEU A 123 15.10 20.05 4.82
C LEU A 123 14.52 18.72 4.31
N PRO A 124 14.29 18.50 2.99
CA PRO A 124 13.83 17.22 2.48
C PRO A 124 14.77 16.06 2.82
N PHE A 125 16.09 16.27 2.75
CA PHE A 125 17.07 15.23 3.08
C PHE A 125 17.00 14.83 4.56
N VAL A 126 16.87 15.81 5.46
CA VAL A 126 16.68 15.58 6.90
C VAL A 126 15.38 14.82 7.15
N LEU A 127 14.28 15.23 6.51
CA LEU A 127 12.97 14.58 6.66
C LEU A 127 12.98 13.12 6.18
N VAL A 128 13.62 12.83 5.03
CA VAL A 128 13.75 11.46 4.52
C VAL A 128 14.62 10.61 5.44
N THR A 129 15.77 11.14 5.88
CA THR A 129 16.69 10.42 6.77
C THR A 129 16.04 10.14 8.11
N LEU A 130 15.37 11.13 8.70
CA LEU A 130 14.62 10.97 9.94
C LEU A 130 13.44 10.01 9.75
N GLY A 131 12.72 10.10 8.64
CA GLY A 131 11.62 9.19 8.30
C GLY A 131 12.07 7.74 8.21
N LEU A 132 13.20 7.47 7.56
CA LEU A 132 13.83 6.15 7.49
C LEU A 132 14.29 5.66 8.87
N TYR A 133 14.90 6.55 9.66
CA TYR A 133 15.35 6.23 11.02
C TYR A 133 14.18 5.81 11.92
N LEU A 134 13.07 6.57 11.91
CA LEU A 134 11.88 6.24 12.70
C LEU A 134 11.18 4.97 12.17
N SER A 135 11.09 4.79 10.86
CA SER A 135 10.48 3.60 10.24
C SER A 135 11.29 2.32 10.49
N SER A 136 12.56 2.44 10.84
CA SER A 136 13.42 1.31 11.18
C SER A 136 13.18 0.79 12.61
N PHE A 137 12.29 1.39 13.39
CA PHE A 137 12.01 0.98 14.76
C PHE A 137 11.57 -0.50 14.82
N PRO A 138 12.19 -1.34 15.67
CA PRO A 138 11.94 -2.77 15.67
C PRO A 138 10.60 -3.12 16.32
N SER A 139 9.88 -4.09 15.74
CA SER A 139 8.63 -4.62 16.30
C SER A 139 8.85 -5.51 17.54
N HIS A 140 10.04 -6.11 17.66
CA HIS A 140 10.39 -7.00 18.76
C HIS A 140 11.66 -6.53 19.45
N LYS A 141 11.64 -6.58 20.78
CA LYS A 141 12.79 -6.29 21.66
C LYS A 141 13.45 -4.92 21.36
N PRO A 142 12.67 -3.82 21.36
CA PRO A 142 13.19 -2.45 21.17
C PRO A 142 14.30 -2.05 22.15
N THR A 143 14.40 -2.71 23.30
CA THR A 143 15.45 -2.44 24.31
C THR A 143 16.84 -2.95 23.92
N TRP A 144 16.97 -3.75 22.87
CA TRP A 144 18.25 -4.38 22.48
C TRP A 144 19.27 -3.42 21.88
N ALA A 145 18.84 -2.27 21.35
CA ALA A 145 19.74 -1.22 20.89
C ALA A 145 19.42 0.10 21.60
N GLY A 146 20.46 0.87 21.93
CA GLY A 146 20.30 2.12 22.67
C GLY A 146 19.41 3.15 21.96
N TRP A 147 19.55 3.27 20.64
CA TRP A 147 18.76 4.20 19.83
C TRP A 147 17.26 3.84 19.80
N SER A 148 16.92 2.55 19.70
CA SER A 148 15.53 2.08 19.71
C SER A 148 14.93 2.12 21.10
N ASN A 149 15.72 1.89 22.15
CA ASN A 149 15.27 2.06 23.53
C ASN A 149 14.91 3.53 23.82
N THR A 150 15.71 4.48 23.32
CA THR A 150 15.38 5.92 23.41
C THR A 150 14.08 6.25 22.68
N LEU A 151 13.89 5.72 21.46
CA LEU A 151 12.62 5.89 20.73
C LEU A 151 11.44 5.22 21.43
N GLU A 152 11.64 4.11 22.13
CA GLU A 152 10.58 3.48 22.92
C GLU A 152 10.17 4.37 24.10
N TYR A 153 11.14 4.93 24.82
CA TYR A 153 10.90 5.88 25.90
C TYR A 153 10.14 7.12 25.40
N ILE A 154 10.60 7.73 24.30
CA ILE A 154 9.95 8.89 23.67
C ILE A 154 8.55 8.52 23.17
N GLY A 155 8.41 7.38 22.51
CA GLY A 155 7.15 6.92 21.94
C GLY A 155 6.08 6.72 23.02
N ARG A 156 6.43 6.14 24.16
CA ARG A 156 5.53 5.99 25.31
C ARG A 156 5.07 7.32 25.92
N ALA A 157 5.81 8.41 25.69
CA ALA A 157 5.45 9.74 26.15
C ALA A 157 4.58 10.51 25.14
N ILE A 158 4.81 10.33 23.84
CA ILE A 158 4.15 11.10 22.77
C ILE A 158 2.87 10.43 22.27
N PHE A 159 2.88 9.11 22.09
CA PHE A 159 1.74 8.38 21.56
C PHE A 159 0.70 8.12 22.67
N PRO A 160 -0.61 8.08 22.33
CA PRO A 160 -1.62 7.82 23.34
C PRO A 160 -1.45 6.43 23.98
N LYS A 161 -1.90 6.30 25.23
CA LYS A 161 -1.75 5.07 26.00
C LYS A 161 -2.43 3.90 25.28
N GLY A 162 -1.73 2.77 25.21
CA GLY A 162 -2.22 1.58 24.51
C GLY A 162 -1.86 1.53 23.02
N SER A 163 -1.18 2.54 22.48
CA SER A 163 -0.62 2.48 21.13
C SER A 163 0.41 1.37 20.95
N GLU A 164 0.30 0.65 19.84
CA GLU A 164 1.37 -0.19 19.31
C GLU A 164 2.53 0.69 18.81
N ILE A 165 3.54 0.89 19.67
CA ILE A 165 4.63 1.85 19.46
C ILE A 165 5.35 1.65 18.13
N TRP A 166 5.53 0.39 17.70
CA TRP A 166 6.20 0.09 16.43
C TRP A 166 5.43 0.65 15.23
N SER A 167 4.11 0.51 15.25
CA SER A 167 3.23 0.99 14.19
C SER A 167 3.18 2.52 14.19
N ALA A 168 3.14 3.12 15.38
CA ALA A 168 3.09 4.55 15.54
C ALA A 168 4.36 5.23 14.98
N TRP A 169 5.54 4.66 15.26
CA TRP A 169 6.80 5.10 14.67
C TRP A 169 6.88 4.83 13.17
N ALA A 170 6.40 3.68 12.68
CA ALA A 170 6.35 3.40 11.25
C ALA A 170 5.46 4.40 10.49
N SER A 171 4.34 4.79 11.08
CA SER A 171 3.40 5.75 10.50
C SER A 171 3.99 7.17 10.52
N ALA A 172 4.53 7.61 11.66
CA ALA A 172 5.22 8.89 11.76
C ALA A 172 6.42 8.99 10.80
N GLY A 173 7.23 7.93 10.73
CA GLY A 173 8.37 7.84 9.81
C GLY A 173 7.94 7.89 8.35
N SER A 174 6.86 7.19 7.98
CA SER A 174 6.29 7.23 6.63
C SER A 174 5.79 8.62 6.24
N ILE A 175 5.14 9.34 7.17
CA ILE A 175 4.67 10.71 6.94
C ILE A 175 5.85 11.65 6.68
N LEU A 176 6.90 11.60 7.50
CA LEU A 176 8.10 12.43 7.30
C LEU A 176 8.83 12.08 5.99
N LEU A 177 8.95 10.79 5.69
CA LEU A 177 9.57 10.30 4.46
C LEU A 177 8.80 10.81 3.23
N LEU A 178 7.47 10.65 3.19
CA LEU A 178 6.64 11.13 2.10
C LEU A 178 6.67 12.66 1.99
N THR A 179 6.65 13.37 3.12
CA THR A 179 6.80 14.83 3.14
C THR A 179 8.13 15.25 2.51
N GLY A 180 9.23 14.57 2.86
CA GLY A 180 10.54 14.81 2.26
C GLY A 180 10.56 14.53 0.75
N ILE A 181 9.86 13.49 0.28
CA ILE A 181 9.71 13.22 -1.16
C ILE A 181 8.92 14.35 -1.85
N VAL A 182 7.78 14.76 -1.30
CA VAL A 182 6.94 15.84 -1.87
C VAL A 182 7.70 17.17 -1.95
N LEU A 183 8.62 17.41 -1.01
CA LEU A 183 9.44 18.61 -0.97
C LEU A 183 10.74 18.53 -1.81
N SER A 184 11.00 17.44 -2.52
CA SER A 184 12.24 17.24 -3.29
C SER A 184 12.00 16.75 -4.72
N GLU A 185 12.13 17.64 -5.70
CA GLU A 185 12.05 17.26 -7.12
C GLU A 185 13.07 16.18 -7.54
N PRO A 186 14.35 16.24 -7.14
CA PRO A 186 15.32 15.21 -7.51
C PRO A 186 14.92 13.82 -7.03
N LEU A 187 14.35 13.73 -5.82
CA LEU A 187 13.89 12.47 -5.27
C LEU A 187 12.64 11.96 -5.97
N GLN A 188 11.70 12.85 -6.30
CA GLN A 188 10.54 12.51 -7.14
C GLN A 188 10.98 12.00 -8.51
N LYS A 189 11.94 12.65 -9.17
CA LYS A 189 12.50 12.23 -10.47
C LYS A 189 13.16 10.86 -10.37
N PHE A 190 13.93 10.62 -9.31
CA PHE A 190 14.57 9.33 -9.06
C PHE A 190 13.53 8.21 -8.84
N LEU A 191 12.52 8.46 -8.00
CA LEU A 191 11.47 7.49 -7.70
C LEU A 191 10.47 7.30 -8.85
N SER A 192 10.40 8.25 -9.78
CA SER A 192 9.61 8.16 -11.02
C SER A 192 10.35 7.40 -12.13
N HIS A 193 11.49 6.78 -11.84
CA HIS A 193 12.18 5.93 -12.81
C HIS A 193 11.26 4.75 -13.23
N PRO A 194 11.24 4.35 -14.52
CA PRO A 194 10.32 3.32 -15.02
C PRO A 194 10.34 2.00 -14.23
N ALA A 195 11.51 1.60 -13.72
CA ALA A 195 11.64 0.41 -12.89
C ALA A 195 10.86 0.52 -11.56
N PHE A 196 10.92 1.66 -10.88
CA PHE A 196 10.18 1.88 -9.63
C PHE A 196 8.69 2.05 -9.89
N LEU A 197 8.30 2.71 -10.96
CA LEU A 197 6.90 2.79 -11.38
C LEU A 197 6.32 1.42 -11.73
N TYR A 198 7.10 0.57 -12.42
CA TYR A 198 6.72 -0.82 -12.68
C TYR A 198 6.49 -1.60 -11.39
N LEU A 199 7.43 -1.54 -10.44
CA LEU A 199 7.28 -2.21 -9.15
C LEU A 199 6.11 -1.65 -8.34
N GLY A 200 5.88 -0.33 -8.38
CA GLY A 200 4.75 0.34 -7.75
C GLY A 200 3.41 -0.13 -8.31
N ALA A 201 3.28 -0.19 -9.64
CA ALA A 201 2.06 -0.64 -10.33
C ALA A 201 1.70 -2.10 -9.99
N HIS A 202 2.71 -2.95 -9.76
CA HIS A 202 2.51 -4.38 -9.43
C HIS A 202 2.60 -4.68 -7.93
N SER A 203 2.78 -3.66 -7.08
CA SER A 203 3.04 -3.83 -5.64
C SER A 203 1.92 -4.57 -4.91
N PHE A 204 0.66 -4.26 -5.22
CA PHE A 204 -0.50 -4.91 -4.62
C PHE A 204 -0.63 -6.39 -5.00
N PRO A 205 -0.58 -6.77 -6.29
CA PRO A 205 -0.51 -8.18 -6.69
C PRO A 205 0.67 -8.93 -6.09
N ILE A 206 1.87 -8.36 -6.12
CA ILE A 206 3.07 -8.95 -5.48
C ILE A 206 2.77 -9.22 -4.00
N TYR A 207 2.19 -8.24 -3.30
CA TYR A 207 1.81 -8.38 -1.90
C TYR A 207 0.78 -9.50 -1.67
N LEU A 208 -0.20 -9.69 -2.56
CA LEU A 208 -1.19 -10.78 -2.40
C LEU A 208 -0.59 -12.17 -2.61
N ILE A 209 0.29 -12.32 -3.61
CA ILE A 209 0.75 -13.65 -4.04
C ILE A 209 2.09 -14.07 -3.43
N HIS A 210 2.89 -13.14 -2.88
CA HIS A 210 4.21 -13.47 -2.34
C HIS A 210 4.11 -14.49 -1.18
N GLY A 211 3.17 -14.31 -0.24
CA GLY A 211 3.02 -15.17 0.92
C GLY A 211 2.75 -16.63 0.56
N PRO A 212 1.72 -16.91 -0.27
CA PRO A 212 1.44 -18.26 -0.76
C PRO A 212 2.62 -18.84 -1.55
N LEU A 213 3.21 -18.08 -2.48
CA LEU A 213 4.32 -18.56 -3.32
C LEU A 213 5.61 -18.80 -2.53
N LEU A 214 5.89 -18.02 -1.48
CA LEU A 214 6.98 -18.29 -0.55
C LEU A 214 6.75 -19.63 0.15
N ARG A 215 5.53 -19.86 0.65
CA ARG A 215 5.17 -21.08 1.38
C ARG A 215 5.14 -22.33 0.50
N SER A 216 4.73 -22.20 -0.76
CA SER A 216 4.65 -23.32 -1.71
C SER A 216 5.93 -23.46 -2.53
N THR A 217 6.19 -22.49 -3.42
CA THR A 217 7.16 -22.61 -4.51
C THR A 217 8.57 -22.41 -4.03
N LEU A 218 8.86 -21.34 -3.27
CA LEU A 218 10.22 -21.10 -2.77
C LEU A 218 10.64 -22.23 -1.81
N ASN A 219 9.76 -22.60 -0.88
CA ASN A 219 10.01 -23.72 0.02
C ASN A 219 10.24 -25.03 -0.74
N TRP A 220 9.44 -25.32 -1.76
CA TRP A 220 9.67 -26.49 -2.61
C TRP A 220 11.03 -26.45 -3.30
N MET A 221 11.46 -25.30 -3.84
CA MET A 221 12.78 -25.16 -4.47
C MET A 221 13.94 -25.33 -3.48
N LEU A 222 13.81 -24.84 -2.25
CA LEU A 222 14.87 -24.92 -1.23
C LEU A 222 14.98 -26.32 -0.62
N TYR A 223 13.84 -26.94 -0.32
CA TYR A 223 13.74 -28.19 0.43
C TYR A 223 13.37 -29.40 -0.42
N MET A 224 13.40 -29.27 -1.75
CA MET A 224 13.21 -30.42 -2.64
C MET A 224 14.18 -31.54 -2.25
N PHE A 225 13.63 -32.73 -2.01
CA PHE A 225 14.36 -33.94 -1.60
C PHE A 225 15.05 -33.86 -0.23
N ILE A 226 14.70 -32.88 0.61
CA ILE A 226 15.17 -32.80 1.99
C ILE A 226 14.05 -33.26 2.93
N PRO A 227 14.21 -34.38 3.65
CA PRO A 227 13.21 -34.82 4.61
C PRO A 227 13.17 -33.88 5.82
N PRO A 228 11.99 -33.68 6.43
CA PRO A 228 11.89 -32.96 7.69
C PRO A 228 12.53 -33.75 8.84
N GLU A 229 13.24 -33.05 9.71
CA GLU A 229 13.70 -33.59 11.00
C GLU A 229 12.58 -33.41 12.03
N TRP A 230 12.08 -34.52 12.57
CA TRP A 230 11.03 -34.47 13.59
C TRP A 230 11.66 -34.27 14.96
N SER A 231 11.30 -33.17 15.62
CA SER A 231 11.73 -32.88 16.99
C SER A 231 10.53 -32.77 17.92
N HIS A 232 10.65 -33.35 19.12
CA HIS A 232 9.67 -33.17 20.18
C HIS A 232 10.00 -31.87 20.92
N GLU A 233 9.21 -30.83 20.68
CA GLU A 233 9.32 -29.59 21.43
C GLU A 233 8.37 -29.66 22.64
N LYS A 234 8.90 -29.45 23.86
CA LYS A 234 8.06 -29.39 25.07
C LYS A 234 7.28 -28.09 25.07
N GLN A 235 5.96 -28.18 24.96
CA GLN A 235 5.05 -27.05 25.13
C GLN A 235 4.32 -27.18 26.46
N GLY A 236 4.87 -26.54 27.50
CA GLY A 236 4.35 -26.62 28.87
C GLY A 236 4.69 -27.94 29.57
N ASP A 237 4.14 -28.14 30.78
CA ASP A 237 4.59 -29.18 31.70
C ASP A 237 4.30 -30.63 31.22
N ASN A 238 3.32 -30.86 30.33
CA ASN A 238 2.90 -32.23 29.98
C ASN A 238 2.54 -32.48 28.50
N MET A 239 2.83 -31.57 27.56
CA MET A 239 2.51 -31.78 26.14
C MET A 239 3.76 -31.63 25.27
N SER A 240 4.18 -32.70 24.60
CA SER A 240 5.19 -32.63 23.55
C SER A 240 4.50 -32.59 22.19
N ILE A 241 4.78 -31.55 21.40
CA ILE A 241 4.23 -31.44 20.05
C ILE A 241 5.32 -31.92 19.09
N LEU A 242 4.97 -32.85 18.21
CA LEU A 242 5.82 -33.25 17.08
C LEU A 242 5.89 -32.08 16.10
N LYS A 243 7.07 -31.48 15.96
CA LYS A 243 7.30 -30.36 15.06
C LYS A 243 8.33 -30.75 14.01
N ALA A 244 7.92 -30.66 12.75
CA ALA A 244 8.81 -30.81 11.62
C ALA A 244 9.75 -29.61 11.56
N ARG A 245 11.06 -29.86 11.61
CA ARG A 245 12.12 -28.86 11.45
C ARG A 245 12.83 -29.15 10.13
N TYR A 246 12.92 -28.13 9.28
CA TYR A 246 13.71 -28.24 8.06
C TYR A 246 15.14 -27.75 8.33
N PRO A 247 16.17 -28.52 7.93
CA PRO A 247 17.55 -28.11 8.11
C PRO A 247 17.86 -26.89 7.23
N ILE A 248 18.78 -26.04 7.65
CA ILE A 248 19.14 -24.82 6.91
C ILE A 248 19.65 -25.22 5.50
N PRO A 249 19.03 -24.74 4.41
CA PRO A 249 19.45 -25.11 3.07
C PRO A 249 20.86 -24.55 2.79
N PRO A 250 21.68 -25.23 1.97
CA PRO A 250 23.01 -24.74 1.61
C PRO A 250 22.91 -23.41 0.85
N ALA A 251 23.88 -22.51 1.09
CA ALA A 251 23.88 -21.14 0.55
C ALA A 251 23.73 -21.08 -0.97
N ILE A 252 24.33 -22.02 -1.68
CA ILE A 252 24.26 -22.09 -3.15
C ILE A 252 22.81 -22.28 -3.65
N ARG A 253 22.01 -23.12 -2.97
CA ARG A 253 20.59 -23.31 -3.33
C ARG A 253 19.81 -22.03 -3.12
N PHE A 254 20.08 -21.29 -2.05
CA PHE A 254 19.43 -20.01 -1.80
C PHE A 254 19.78 -18.97 -2.87
N VAL A 255 21.06 -18.84 -3.21
CA VAL A 255 21.55 -17.88 -4.23
C VAL A 255 20.97 -18.16 -5.62
N ILE A 256 20.71 -19.43 -5.96
CA ILE A 256 20.09 -19.81 -7.24
C ILE A 256 18.57 -19.71 -7.19
N ALA A 257 17.94 -20.23 -6.13
CA ALA A 257 16.49 -20.30 -6.03
C ALA A 257 15.85 -18.91 -5.88
N PHE A 258 16.51 -18.00 -5.17
CA PHE A 258 15.94 -16.68 -4.86
C PHE A 258 15.71 -15.80 -6.10
N PRO A 259 16.68 -15.64 -7.04
CA PRO A 259 16.44 -14.92 -8.29
C PRO A 259 15.36 -15.57 -9.17
N ILE A 260 15.34 -16.91 -9.26
CA ILE A 260 14.33 -17.64 -10.04
C ILE A 260 12.94 -17.42 -9.44
N PHE A 261 12.81 -17.51 -8.12
CA PHE A 261 11.58 -17.23 -7.41
C PHE A 261 11.12 -15.79 -7.62
N PHE A 262 12.04 -14.82 -7.54
CA PHE A 262 11.71 -13.41 -7.73
C PHE A 262 11.25 -13.12 -9.16
N ALA A 263 11.89 -13.72 -10.17
CA ALA A 263 11.46 -13.62 -11.57
C ALA A 263 10.06 -14.22 -11.77
N LEU A 264 9.80 -15.40 -11.20
CA LEU A 264 8.48 -16.04 -11.23
C LEU A 264 7.41 -15.18 -10.54
N LEU A 265 7.74 -14.60 -9.38
CA LEU A 265 6.84 -13.73 -8.62
C LEU A 265 6.46 -12.50 -9.43
N LEU A 266 7.43 -11.81 -10.03
CA LEU A 266 7.18 -10.64 -10.88
C LEU A 266 6.36 -11.00 -12.12
N TRP A 267 6.64 -12.15 -12.75
CA TRP A 267 5.89 -12.62 -13.91
C TRP A 267 4.42 -12.92 -13.57
N LEU A 268 4.18 -13.62 -12.45
CA LEU A 268 2.81 -13.90 -11.98
C LEU A 268 2.07 -12.62 -11.57
N ALA A 269 2.77 -11.66 -10.95
CA ALA A 269 2.19 -10.36 -10.64
C ALA A 269 1.80 -9.59 -11.91
N GLN A 270 2.64 -9.62 -12.95
CA GLN A 270 2.33 -9.02 -14.24
C GLN A 270 1.11 -9.68 -14.90
N LEU A 271 0.99 -11.01 -14.83
CA LEU A 271 -0.19 -11.72 -15.32
C LEU A 271 -1.45 -11.33 -14.53
N TRP A 272 -1.34 -11.18 -13.21
CA TRP A 272 -2.44 -10.73 -12.37
C TRP A 272 -2.93 -9.35 -12.78
N THR A 273 -2.03 -8.38 -12.90
CA THR A 273 -2.37 -7.01 -13.33
C THR A 273 -2.93 -6.99 -14.76
N ALA A 274 -2.42 -7.82 -15.66
CA ALA A 274 -2.89 -7.85 -17.05
C ALA A 274 -4.25 -8.56 -17.23
N LYS A 275 -4.61 -9.52 -16.37
CA LYS A 275 -5.78 -10.39 -16.58
C LYS A 275 -6.86 -10.22 -15.52
N ILE A 276 -6.48 -10.11 -14.25
CA ILE A 276 -7.42 -10.15 -13.12
C ILE A 276 -7.91 -8.75 -12.77
N GLU A 277 -7.02 -7.76 -12.67
CA GLU A 277 -7.41 -6.39 -12.35
C GLU A 277 -8.42 -5.78 -13.34
N PRO A 278 -8.29 -5.95 -14.69
CA PRO A 278 -9.27 -5.42 -15.63
C PRO A 278 -10.63 -6.09 -15.50
N GLN A 279 -10.68 -7.37 -15.06
CA GLN A 279 -11.93 -8.08 -14.81
C GLN A 279 -12.64 -7.50 -13.58
N CYS A 280 -11.90 -7.22 -12.50
CA CYS A 280 -12.44 -6.54 -11.34
C CYS A 280 -12.95 -5.14 -11.70
N GLY A 281 -12.22 -4.38 -12.51
CA GLY A 281 -12.66 -3.06 -12.99
C GLY A 281 -13.95 -3.12 -13.81
N ARG A 282 -14.07 -4.10 -14.71
CA ARG A 282 -15.32 -4.34 -15.48
C ARG A 282 -16.48 -4.74 -14.58
N LEU A 283 -16.24 -5.55 -13.56
CA LEU A 283 -17.26 -5.92 -12.58
C LEU A 283 -17.76 -4.70 -11.79
N THR A 284 -16.85 -3.84 -11.33
CA THR A 284 -17.20 -2.60 -10.62
C THR A 284 -18.01 -1.67 -11.52
N LYS A 285 -17.58 -1.46 -12.77
CA LYS A 285 -18.32 -0.63 -13.73
C LYS A 285 -19.70 -1.21 -14.03
N TRP A 286 -19.79 -2.52 -14.23
CA TRP A 286 -21.08 -3.19 -14.42
C TRP A 286 -22.03 -3.00 -13.23
N LEU A 287 -21.52 -3.10 -11.99
CA LEU A 287 -22.32 -2.83 -10.78
C LEU A 287 -22.78 -1.38 -10.72
N GLU A 288 -21.90 -0.43 -11.02
CA GLU A 288 -22.22 1.00 -11.09
C GLU A 288 -23.32 1.28 -12.12
N ASP A 289 -23.16 0.80 -13.35
CA ASP A 289 -24.14 0.96 -14.43
C ASP A 289 -25.50 0.32 -14.09
N THR A 290 -25.48 -0.79 -13.36
CA THR A 290 -26.71 -1.50 -12.93
C THR A 290 -27.45 -0.73 -11.83
N VAL A 291 -26.73 -0.09 -10.90
CA VAL A 291 -27.33 0.59 -9.74
C VAL A 291 -27.71 2.03 -10.07
N CYS A 292 -26.83 2.79 -10.73
CA CYS A 292 -27.02 4.20 -11.07
C CYS A 292 -27.81 4.40 -12.38
N GLY A 293 -27.98 3.33 -13.17
CA GLY A 293 -28.48 3.39 -14.53
C GLY A 293 -27.39 3.88 -15.50
N SER A 294 -27.43 3.37 -16.73
CA SER A 294 -26.51 3.78 -17.79
C SER A 294 -26.81 5.22 -18.22
N SER A 295 -26.32 6.22 -17.48
CA SER A 295 -26.17 7.55 -18.06
C SER A 295 -25.03 7.47 -19.06
N PRO A 296 -25.26 7.75 -20.36
CA PRO A 296 -24.16 7.80 -21.31
C PRO A 296 -23.16 8.82 -20.79
N GLU A 297 -21.94 8.38 -20.46
CA GLU A 297 -20.79 9.27 -20.26
C GLU A 297 -20.64 10.04 -21.57
N ILE A 298 -21.23 11.23 -21.66
CA ILE A 298 -20.85 12.21 -22.68
C ILE A 298 -19.46 12.64 -22.22
N PRO A 299 -18.37 12.23 -22.91
CA PRO A 299 -17.04 12.62 -22.48
C PRO A 299 -16.98 14.14 -22.36
N THR A 300 -16.30 14.67 -21.34
CA THR A 300 -16.32 16.10 -20.97
C THR A 300 -16.02 17.04 -22.15
N TYR A 301 -15.26 16.58 -23.14
CA TYR A 301 -15.02 17.31 -24.39
C TYR A 301 -16.30 17.49 -25.25
N GLN A 302 -17.20 16.50 -25.29
CA GLN A 302 -18.48 16.59 -25.99
C GLN A 302 -19.49 17.46 -25.23
N MET A 303 -19.43 17.50 -23.89
CA MET A 303 -20.20 18.47 -23.10
C MET A 303 -19.73 19.90 -23.38
N THR A 304 -18.42 20.15 -23.35
CA THR A 304 -17.87 21.48 -23.67
C THR A 304 -18.10 21.90 -25.12
N LEU A 305 -18.08 20.96 -26.08
CA LEU A 305 -18.47 21.23 -27.47
C LEU A 305 -19.96 21.53 -27.61
N LYS A 306 -20.84 20.84 -26.88
CA LYS A 306 -22.27 21.14 -26.85
C LYS A 306 -22.54 22.50 -26.23
N GLU A 307 -21.93 22.82 -25.08
CA GLU A 307 -22.04 24.14 -24.44
C GLU A 307 -21.48 25.25 -25.33
N PHE A 308 -20.38 25.00 -26.05
CA PHE A 308 -19.82 25.94 -27.01
C PHE A 308 -20.73 26.12 -28.24
N ALA A 309 -21.31 25.03 -28.76
CA ALA A 309 -22.25 25.06 -29.87
C ALA A 309 -23.58 25.73 -29.50
N GLU A 310 -24.06 25.53 -28.27
CA GLU A 310 -25.24 26.20 -27.73
C GLU A 310 -24.96 27.70 -27.54
N ARG A 311 -23.80 28.08 -26.99
CA ARG A 311 -23.36 29.48 -26.93
C ARG A 311 -23.21 30.12 -28.30
N SER A 312 -22.63 29.42 -29.28
CA SER A 312 -22.45 29.95 -30.65
C SER A 312 -23.77 30.06 -31.42
N SER A 313 -24.72 29.15 -31.16
CA SER A 313 -26.08 29.25 -31.71
C SER A 313 -26.88 30.40 -31.09
N SER A 314 -26.66 30.70 -29.80
CA SER A 314 -27.28 31.84 -29.11
C SER A 314 -26.66 33.19 -29.47
N SER A 315 -25.39 33.21 -29.92
CA SER A 315 -24.71 34.43 -30.39
C SER A 315 -24.80 34.62 -31.92
N GLY A 316 -25.26 33.60 -32.66
CA GLY A 316 -25.37 33.59 -34.12
C GLY A 316 -26.46 34.48 -34.72
N SER A 317 -27.26 35.18 -33.91
CA SER A 317 -28.18 36.24 -34.40
C SER A 317 -27.50 37.60 -34.59
N SER A 318 -26.18 37.71 -34.37
CA SER A 318 -25.46 38.96 -34.60
C SER A 318 -23.99 38.75 -35.00
N GLN A 319 -23.77 38.95 -36.30
CA GLN A 319 -22.53 39.37 -36.97
C GLN A 319 -21.42 38.34 -37.25
N SER A 320 -21.01 38.38 -38.52
CA SER A 320 -19.96 37.62 -39.18
C SER A 320 -18.56 38.08 -38.78
N SER A 321 -17.69 37.14 -38.42
CA SER A 321 -16.25 37.20 -38.71
C SER A 321 -15.62 35.84 -38.42
N SER A 322 -15.10 35.19 -39.46
CA SER A 322 -14.35 33.95 -39.37
C SER A 322 -12.98 34.16 -38.72
N PRO A 323 -12.52 33.29 -37.81
CA PRO A 323 -11.10 33.08 -37.57
C PRO A 323 -10.66 31.67 -37.94
N THR A 324 -9.48 31.60 -38.55
CA THR A 324 -8.75 30.41 -38.99
C THR A 324 -8.40 29.46 -37.84
N LEU A 325 -8.70 28.17 -37.98
CA LEU A 325 -8.26 27.12 -37.07
C LEU A 325 -6.75 26.87 -37.23
N ASN A 326 -5.97 27.04 -36.15
CA ASN A 326 -4.64 26.43 -36.03
C ASN A 326 -4.83 24.95 -35.65
N GLU A 327 -4.50 24.05 -36.56
CA GLU A 327 -4.36 22.62 -36.31
C GLU A 327 -3.07 22.39 -35.50
N ASP A 328 -3.12 22.45 -34.17
CA ASP A 328 -2.01 21.97 -33.33
C ASP A 328 -2.43 21.77 -31.87
N VAL A 329 -3.51 21.01 -31.61
CA VAL A 329 -3.76 20.44 -30.27
C VAL A 329 -4.50 19.09 -30.40
N LEU A 330 -3.76 18.01 -30.60
CA LEU A 330 -4.18 16.66 -30.22
C LEU A 330 -3.01 15.97 -29.51
N PRO A 331 -3.14 15.56 -28.24
CA PRO A 331 -2.08 14.86 -27.53
C PRO A 331 -1.99 13.39 -28.01
N ARG A 332 -0.77 12.92 -28.25
CA ARG A 332 -0.43 11.49 -28.39
C ARG A 332 -0.40 10.79 -27.04
#